data_AF-A0AAV6G3V9-F1
#
_entry.id   AF-A0AAV6G3V9-F1
#
_cell.length_a   1.000
_cell.length_b   1.000
_cell.length_c   1.000
_cell.angle_alpha   90.00
_cell.angle_beta   90.00
_cell.angle_gamma   90.00
#
_symmetry.space_group_name_H-M   'P 1'
#
loop_
_entity.id
_entity.type
_entity.pdbx_description
1 polymer ?
#
loop_
_entity_poly.entity_id
_entity_poly.type
_entity_poly.pdbx_seq_one_letter_code
_entity_poly.pdbx_strand_id
1 'polypeptide(L)'
;MKSSPHEWLRCVCLLILSQTVLSMVLLNSTDLSALLEKYMDEDGDGWQAKQRGKRAISQSDMQAILDLHNKLRGQVYPQSSNMEHMVWDTELERSAEEWAETCLWEHGPAGLLPQIGQNLGVHWGRYRPPTSHVQAWYDEVRDYSFPYPQECNPYCPFRCSGPVCTHYTQLVWATSNRIGCAINLCYDMNVWGQVWSKAVYLVCNYSPKGNWWGHSPYKHGTPCSACPPSYGGGCRDNLCYKDDGTSRRVPSEDREENNSIEPEPQPQPQQPQPEPQPQPRQQPLPTRTPTVELDRNEVVSTQQMSQLVNCDTKLRDQCKGTPCNRYECPAGCLDTTGKVVGTVYYEMQSSICRAGLHYGVIDNDGGWMDVSRQGRQEFFIKSLKNGVQSLGKYQSANAFTVSKVTVKVVTCETTVAQLCPYQRPAKHCPRIYCPRNCMQENPQISRVIGTGIYSDKSSICRAAVHAGVIKNASGGYIDVMSVDKRRQYIASYQNGIFSESLQNPPGAKAFRVFAVI
;
A
#
# COMPACT_ATOMS: atom_id res chain seq x y z
N MET A 1 -15.22 80.02 0.54
CA MET A 1 -14.11 79.13 0.96
C MET A 1 -14.64 78.18 2.02
N LYS A 2 -14.38 76.86 1.94
CA LYS A 2 -14.46 75.84 3.04
C LYS A 2 -15.82 75.71 3.79
N SER A 3 -16.27 74.55 4.30
CA SER A 3 -15.90 73.14 4.15
C SER A 3 -17.08 72.28 4.67
N SER A 4 -17.21 71.01 4.26
CA SER A 4 -18.35 70.14 4.59
C SER A 4 -18.23 69.44 5.97
N PRO A 5 -19.35 69.15 6.66
CA PRO A 5 -19.36 68.35 7.88
C PRO A 5 -19.39 66.84 7.58
N HIS A 6 -18.62 66.06 8.33
CA HIS A 6 -18.62 64.60 8.30
C HIS A 6 -18.50 64.08 9.74
N GLU A 7 -19.64 63.73 10.38
CA GLU A 7 -19.72 62.84 11.57
C GLU A 7 -21.18 62.67 12.03
N TRP A 8 -21.95 61.85 11.31
CA TRP A 8 -23.30 61.42 11.71
C TRP A 8 -23.53 59.96 11.27
N LEU A 9 -22.89 59.00 11.95
CA LEU A 9 -23.19 57.56 11.85
C LEU A 9 -22.50 56.73 12.95
N ARG A 10 -23.01 56.87 14.18
CA ARG A 10 -22.92 55.84 15.24
C ARG A 10 -24.28 55.70 15.91
N CYS A 11 -24.56 54.50 16.42
CA CYS A 11 -25.77 54.15 17.18
C CYS A 11 -27.11 54.25 16.42
N VAL A 12 -27.37 53.30 15.53
CA VAL A 12 -28.66 52.56 15.58
C VAL A 12 -28.32 51.11 15.90
N CYS A 13 -29.01 50.54 16.88
CA CYS A 13 -28.74 49.21 17.42
C CYS A 13 -29.72 48.15 16.86
N LEU A 14 -29.34 46.88 16.97
CA LEU A 14 -30.23 45.71 17.12
C LEU A 14 -31.35 45.50 16.08
N LEU A 15 -31.26 44.44 15.27
CA LEU A 15 -32.42 43.58 14.92
C LEU A 15 -31.96 42.19 14.40
N ILE A 16 -31.92 41.22 15.32
CA ILE A 16 -32.21 39.76 15.21
C ILE A 16 -31.53 38.87 14.11
N LEU A 17 -31.40 37.58 14.47
CA LEU A 17 -31.16 36.36 13.66
C LEU A 17 -29.69 36.03 13.30
N SER A 18 -29.20 34.80 13.49
CA SER A 18 -29.77 33.63 14.20
C SER A 18 -28.73 32.51 14.43
N GLN A 19 -28.86 31.79 15.56
CA GLN A 19 -28.40 30.38 15.78
C GLN A 19 -26.86 30.15 15.81
N THR A 20 -26.27 29.57 16.86
CA THR A 20 -26.17 28.13 17.24
C THR A 20 -25.65 27.25 16.09
N VAL A 21 -24.66 26.37 16.27
CA VAL A 21 -24.68 25.16 17.14
C VAL A 21 -23.35 24.93 17.89
N LEU A 22 -23.40 24.17 18.99
CA LEU A 22 -22.27 23.48 19.60
C LEU A 22 -22.69 22.02 19.93
N SER A 23 -21.75 21.06 19.83
CA SER A 23 -21.90 19.59 20.04
C SER A 23 -22.31 18.75 18.83
N MET A 24 -21.93 17.46 18.67
CA MET A 24 -20.80 16.63 19.16
C MET A 24 -20.82 15.27 18.38
N VAL A 25 -19.84 14.37 18.62
CA VAL A 25 -19.87 12.89 18.37
C VAL A 25 -19.49 12.35 16.97
N LEU A 26 -18.62 11.32 16.75
CA LEU A 26 -17.32 10.84 17.32
C LEU A 26 -16.82 9.54 16.57
N LEU A 27 -15.75 9.59 15.73
CA LEU A 27 -14.97 8.44 15.13
C LEU A 27 -15.76 7.38 14.30
N ASN A 28 -15.18 6.38 13.59
CA ASN A 28 -13.83 5.76 13.47
C ASN A 28 -13.61 5.32 11.99
N SER A 29 -12.45 5.29 11.29
CA SER A 29 -10.99 5.21 11.56
C SER A 29 -10.39 3.79 11.81
N THR A 30 -9.15 3.52 11.34
CA THR A 30 -8.31 2.34 11.69
C THR A 30 -6.87 2.38 11.14
N ASP A 31 -6.62 2.84 9.91
CA ASP A 31 -5.35 2.57 9.19
C ASP A 31 -4.09 3.16 9.86
N LEU A 32 -4.22 4.03 10.87
CA LEU A 32 -3.07 4.68 11.53
C LEU A 32 -2.19 3.77 12.34
N SER A 33 -2.75 2.68 12.82
CA SER A 33 -2.19 1.97 13.97
C SER A 33 -0.76 1.45 13.78
N ALA A 34 -0.20 1.44 12.57
CA ALA A 34 1.13 0.93 12.24
C ALA A 34 2.32 1.94 12.15
N LEU A 35 2.13 3.27 12.03
CA LEU A 35 3.26 4.17 11.64
C LEU A 35 4.23 4.64 12.78
N LEU A 36 3.78 5.38 13.82
CA LEU A 36 4.50 5.75 15.07
C LEU A 36 5.07 4.57 15.85
N GLU A 37 4.57 3.34 15.63
CA GLU A 37 5.01 2.11 16.33
C GLU A 37 6.49 1.75 16.00
N LYS A 38 7.17 2.64 15.27
CA LYS A 38 8.58 2.61 14.91
C LYS A 38 9.45 3.64 15.68
N TYR A 39 8.86 4.44 16.57
CA TYR A 39 9.54 5.50 17.33
C TYR A 39 9.49 5.33 18.86
N MET A 40 9.00 4.19 19.35
CA MET A 40 9.00 3.86 20.78
C MET A 40 9.77 2.54 21.01
N ASP A 41 10.78 2.61 21.87
CA ASP A 41 10.99 1.73 23.05
C ASP A 41 12.47 1.65 23.45
N GLU A 42 12.82 2.19 24.63
CA GLU A 42 13.74 1.60 25.62
C GLU A 42 13.37 2.20 27.00
N ASP A 43 13.25 1.34 28.03
CA ASP A 43 12.58 1.66 29.30
C ASP A 43 13.49 2.26 30.40
N GLY A 44 12.87 2.95 31.37
CA GLY A 44 13.51 3.40 32.61
C GLY A 44 12.53 3.90 33.68
N ASP A 45 12.25 3.08 34.69
CA ASP A 45 11.38 3.41 35.82
C ASP A 45 11.90 4.60 36.66
N GLY A 46 11.05 5.59 36.98
CA GLY A 46 11.54 6.81 37.65
C GLY A 46 10.55 7.90 38.10
N TRP A 47 9.56 7.56 38.93
CA TRP A 47 8.79 8.52 39.77
C TRP A 47 7.89 9.58 39.09
N GLN A 48 6.99 10.15 39.89
CA GLN A 48 5.81 10.88 39.42
C GLN A 48 6.06 12.38 39.18
N ALA A 49 5.86 12.85 37.94
CA ALA A 49 5.64 14.26 37.63
C ALA A 49 4.57 14.43 36.53
N LYS A 50 3.36 14.92 36.90
CA LYS A 50 2.27 15.18 35.94
C LYS A 50 2.55 16.42 35.08
N GLN A 51 3.27 16.26 33.97
CA GLN A 51 3.30 17.29 32.92
C GLN A 51 2.04 17.24 32.04
N ARG A 52 1.48 18.41 31.73
CA ARG A 52 0.41 18.59 30.73
C ARG A 52 1.02 18.61 29.32
N GLY A 53 1.47 17.45 28.84
CA GLY A 53 2.02 17.27 27.49
C GLY A 53 0.97 16.88 26.44
N LYS A 54 1.36 17.05 25.17
CA LYS A 54 0.64 16.70 23.91
C LYS A 54 -0.78 17.27 23.73
N ARG A 55 -0.96 18.06 22.68
CA ARG A 55 -2.27 18.38 22.07
C ARG A 55 -2.34 17.73 20.69
N ALA A 56 -2.61 16.42 20.66
CA ALA A 56 -3.09 15.76 19.44
C ALA A 56 -4.35 16.49 18.92
N ILE A 57 -4.65 16.34 17.63
CA ILE A 57 -5.83 16.95 17.03
C ILE A 57 -7.10 16.49 17.77
N SER A 58 -8.02 17.40 18.07
CA SER A 58 -9.27 16.96 18.72
C SER A 58 -10.14 16.21 17.72
N GLN A 59 -10.90 15.24 18.20
CA GLN A 59 -11.82 14.45 17.39
C GLN A 59 -12.91 15.30 16.70
N SER A 60 -13.21 16.48 17.26
CA SER A 60 -14.03 17.52 16.64
C SER A 60 -13.31 18.29 15.54
N ASP A 61 -12.01 18.59 15.71
CA ASP A 61 -11.19 19.24 14.68
C ASP A 61 -10.92 18.29 13.51
N MET A 62 -10.66 17.01 13.78
CA MET A 62 -10.54 15.91 12.82
C MET A 62 -11.75 15.88 11.88
N GLN A 63 -12.96 15.83 12.45
CA GLN A 63 -14.20 15.84 11.67
C GLN A 63 -14.39 17.17 10.93
N ALA A 64 -14.14 18.31 11.57
CA ALA A 64 -14.29 19.63 10.95
C ALA A 64 -13.30 19.86 9.78
N ILE A 65 -12.08 19.31 9.84
CA ILE A 65 -11.15 19.28 8.71
C ILE A 65 -11.72 18.42 7.57
N LEU A 66 -12.19 17.20 7.87
CA LEU A 66 -12.70 16.27 6.86
C LEU A 66 -13.95 16.80 6.14
N ASP A 67 -14.90 17.31 6.91
CA ASP A 67 -16.16 17.87 6.39
C ASP A 67 -15.90 19.11 5.53
N LEU A 68 -14.96 19.97 5.96
CA LEU A 68 -14.56 21.13 5.18
C LEU A 68 -13.85 20.72 3.88
N HIS A 69 -12.95 19.73 3.90
CA HIS A 69 -12.33 19.19 2.70
C HIS A 69 -13.39 18.67 1.72
N ASN A 70 -14.31 17.81 2.16
CA ASN A 70 -15.36 17.26 1.30
C ASN A 70 -16.31 18.34 0.76
N LYS A 71 -16.76 19.28 1.61
CA LYS A 71 -17.59 20.41 1.20
C LYS A 71 -16.93 21.24 0.10
N LEU A 72 -15.65 21.60 0.28
CA LEU A 72 -14.91 22.40 -0.69
C LEU A 72 -14.66 21.62 -2.00
N ARG A 73 -14.32 20.33 -1.91
CA ARG A 73 -14.19 19.41 -3.06
C ARG A 73 -15.49 19.29 -3.87
N GLY A 74 -16.65 19.28 -3.21
CA GLY A 74 -17.97 19.28 -3.84
C GLY A 74 -18.43 20.63 -4.41
N GLN A 75 -17.69 21.71 -4.15
CA GLN A 75 -18.03 23.10 -4.51
C GLN A 75 -17.02 23.75 -5.48
N VAL A 76 -16.10 22.97 -6.05
CA VAL A 76 -15.08 23.48 -6.99
C VAL A 76 -15.68 24.04 -8.29
N TYR A 77 -15.05 25.09 -8.81
CA TYR A 77 -15.30 25.62 -10.16
C TYR A 77 -14.00 25.65 -10.97
N PRO A 78 -13.99 25.17 -12.23
CA PRO A 78 -15.10 24.53 -12.95
C PRO A 78 -15.47 23.17 -12.32
N GLN A 79 -16.66 22.63 -12.60
CA GLN A 79 -17.17 21.43 -11.92
C GLN A 79 -16.34 20.16 -12.21
N SER A 80 -16.23 19.29 -11.20
CA SER A 80 -15.49 18.02 -11.30
C SER A 80 -16.42 16.84 -11.58
N SER A 81 -16.07 16.03 -12.58
CA SER A 81 -16.79 14.80 -12.94
C SER A 81 -16.34 13.55 -12.16
N ASN A 82 -15.20 13.60 -11.47
CA ASN A 82 -14.56 12.42 -10.86
C ASN A 82 -14.00 12.67 -9.44
N MET A 83 -14.47 13.69 -8.73
CA MET A 83 -13.99 14.01 -7.39
C MET A 83 -14.36 12.91 -6.39
N GLU A 84 -13.39 12.21 -5.82
CA GLU A 84 -13.67 11.13 -4.87
C GLU A 84 -13.97 11.68 -3.48
N HIS A 85 -14.96 11.11 -2.78
CA HIS A 85 -15.27 11.45 -1.39
C HIS A 85 -14.08 11.07 -0.50
N MET A 86 -13.57 12.04 0.24
CA MET A 86 -12.43 11.90 1.13
C MET A 86 -12.87 11.28 2.46
N VAL A 87 -12.12 10.33 2.99
CA VAL A 87 -12.30 9.77 4.34
C VAL A 87 -11.13 10.17 5.23
N TRP A 88 -11.34 10.17 6.56
CA TRP A 88 -10.21 10.27 7.48
C TRP A 88 -9.42 8.95 7.41
N ASP A 89 -8.36 8.99 6.61
CA ASP A 89 -7.37 7.95 6.61
C ASP A 89 -6.52 8.17 7.82
N THR A 90 -6.63 7.22 8.72
CA THR A 90 -5.96 7.37 9.97
C THR A 90 -4.44 7.35 9.67
N GLU A 91 -3.84 6.53 8.78
CA GLU A 91 -2.37 6.37 8.50
C GLU A 91 -1.59 7.63 8.13
N LEU A 92 -2.31 8.69 7.81
CA LEU A 92 -1.77 9.98 7.45
C LEU A 92 -1.62 10.92 8.67
N GLU A 93 -2.43 10.73 9.72
CA GLU A 93 -2.50 11.60 10.92
C GLU A 93 -1.30 11.45 11.87
N ARG A 94 -0.92 10.25 12.36
CA ARG A 94 0.32 10.10 13.17
C ARG A 94 1.59 10.30 12.35
N SER A 95 1.56 10.02 11.04
CA SER A 95 2.68 10.41 10.16
C SER A 95 2.82 11.93 10.06
N ALA A 96 1.69 12.66 10.18
CA ALA A 96 1.68 14.11 10.36
C ALA A 96 2.04 14.52 11.80
N GLU A 97 1.74 13.71 12.82
CA GLU A 97 2.10 13.95 14.23
C GLU A 97 3.61 13.83 14.44
N GLU A 98 4.21 12.72 14.01
CA GLU A 98 5.67 12.50 13.93
C GLU A 98 6.38 13.69 13.29
N TRP A 99 5.82 14.21 12.19
CA TRP A 99 6.40 15.36 11.49
C TRP A 99 6.14 16.69 12.23
N ALA A 100 4.95 16.90 12.79
CA ALA A 100 4.62 18.09 13.57
C ALA A 100 5.43 18.17 14.88
N GLU A 101 5.76 17.04 15.51
CA GLU A 101 6.62 16.95 16.69
C GLU A 101 8.08 17.40 16.40
N THR A 102 8.55 17.35 15.14
CA THR A 102 9.89 17.86 14.78
C THR A 102 10.02 19.39 14.89
N CYS A 103 8.92 20.13 14.78
CA CYS A 103 8.91 21.60 14.69
C CYS A 103 9.79 22.19 13.57
N LEU A 104 10.01 21.46 12.48
CA LEU A 104 10.71 21.94 11.29
C LEU A 104 9.69 22.53 10.28
N TRP A 105 9.94 23.74 9.77
CA TRP A 105 9.09 24.36 8.74
C TRP A 105 9.47 23.89 7.32
N GLU A 106 9.49 22.58 7.13
CA GLU A 106 9.81 21.91 5.87
C GLU A 106 8.86 20.73 5.61
N HIS A 107 8.85 20.19 4.39
CA HIS A 107 8.09 18.99 4.05
C HIS A 107 8.84 17.71 4.45
N GLY A 108 8.12 16.72 4.98
CA GLY A 108 8.73 15.43 5.30
C GLY A 108 7.82 14.42 5.99
N PRO A 109 8.37 13.28 6.43
CA PRO A 109 9.76 12.85 6.19
C PRO A 109 10.00 12.48 4.73
N ALA A 110 11.20 12.76 4.21
CA ALA A 110 11.51 12.69 2.77
C ALA A 110 11.27 11.31 2.12
N GLY A 111 11.28 10.22 2.89
CA GLY A 111 10.95 8.86 2.39
C GLY A 111 9.45 8.60 2.14
N LEU A 112 8.55 9.42 2.70
CA LEU A 112 7.10 9.31 2.51
C LEU A 112 6.57 10.27 1.43
N LEU A 113 7.19 11.44 1.25
CA LEU A 113 6.81 12.42 0.22
C LEU A 113 6.69 11.91 -1.23
N PRO A 114 7.35 10.82 -1.68
CA PRO A 114 7.07 10.23 -3.00
C PRO A 114 5.71 9.50 -3.09
N GLN A 115 5.13 9.12 -1.95
CA GLN A 115 3.94 8.26 -1.85
C GLN A 115 2.70 9.06 -1.39
N ILE A 116 2.89 10.04 -0.50
CA ILE A 116 1.83 10.91 0.03
C ILE A 116 1.95 12.36 -0.49
N GLY A 117 0.81 13.02 -0.57
CA GLY A 117 0.73 14.49 -0.62
C GLY A 117 0.84 15.06 0.80
N GLN A 118 1.25 16.33 0.92
CA GLN A 118 1.33 17.01 2.20
C GLN A 118 1.08 18.52 2.04
N ASN A 119 0.19 19.07 2.86
CA ASN A 119 0.01 20.50 3.04
C ASN A 119 0.47 20.91 4.45
N LEU A 120 1.09 22.08 4.54
CA LEU A 120 1.62 22.63 5.79
C LEU A 120 0.94 23.97 6.12
N GLY A 121 0.69 24.21 7.40
CA GLY A 121 0.11 25.46 7.89
C GLY A 121 0.73 25.85 9.22
N VAL A 122 1.05 27.12 9.40
CA VAL A 122 1.58 27.63 10.67
C VAL A 122 0.99 29.00 11.00
N HIS A 123 0.64 29.21 12.26
CA HIS A 123 0.28 30.53 12.79
C HIS A 123 0.82 30.72 14.21
N TRP A 124 0.81 31.95 14.70
CA TRP A 124 1.23 32.30 16.05
C TRP A 124 0.35 33.41 16.62
N GLY A 125 0.43 33.64 17.93
CA GLY A 125 -0.36 34.66 18.63
C GLY A 125 -1.80 34.22 18.94
N ARG A 126 -2.79 34.78 18.24
CA ARG A 126 -4.22 34.48 18.51
C ARG A 126 -4.59 33.09 18.00
N TYR A 127 -5.31 32.34 18.84
CA TYR A 127 -5.89 31.04 18.47
C TYR A 127 -6.73 31.12 17.18
N ARG A 128 -6.51 30.17 16.28
CA ARG A 128 -7.36 29.92 15.11
C ARG A 128 -7.73 28.43 15.08
N PRO A 129 -8.96 28.07 14.67
CA PRO A 129 -9.32 26.68 14.48
C PRO A 129 -8.50 26.06 13.33
N PRO A 130 -8.26 24.74 13.32
CA PRO A 130 -7.40 24.10 12.32
C PRO A 130 -7.92 24.29 10.88
N THR A 131 -9.25 24.30 10.74
CA THR A 131 -9.99 24.64 9.51
C THR A 131 -9.63 25.99 8.89
N SER A 132 -9.07 26.93 9.64
CA SER A 132 -8.59 28.20 9.07
C SER A 132 -7.40 28.05 8.11
N HIS A 133 -6.55 27.02 8.30
CA HIS A 133 -5.49 26.70 7.35
C HIS A 133 -6.07 25.98 6.13
N VAL A 134 -7.05 25.09 6.32
CA VAL A 134 -7.77 24.42 5.23
C VAL A 134 -8.46 25.44 4.32
N GLN A 135 -9.09 26.45 4.91
CA GLN A 135 -9.67 27.56 4.14
C GLN A 135 -8.58 28.39 3.45
N ALA A 136 -7.47 28.73 4.13
CA ALA A 136 -6.37 29.47 3.52
C ALA A 136 -5.71 28.72 2.34
N TRP A 137 -5.56 27.39 2.44
CA TRP A 137 -5.13 26.53 1.34
C TRP A 137 -6.15 26.51 0.20
N TYR A 138 -7.44 26.53 0.49
CA TYR A 138 -8.47 26.62 -0.55
C TYR A 138 -8.50 27.99 -1.22
N ASP A 139 -8.28 29.07 -0.48
CA ASP A 139 -8.35 30.44 -0.97
C ASP A 139 -7.27 30.76 -2.04
N GLU A 140 -6.24 29.91 -2.18
CA GLU A 140 -5.31 29.94 -3.33
C GLU A 140 -6.03 29.70 -4.68
N VAL A 141 -7.27 29.18 -4.68
CA VAL A 141 -8.15 29.10 -5.87
C VAL A 141 -8.32 30.45 -6.58
N ARG A 142 -8.16 31.55 -5.85
CA ARG A 142 -8.28 32.94 -6.36
C ARG A 142 -7.12 33.33 -7.28
N ASP A 143 -6.00 32.62 -7.15
CA ASP A 143 -4.77 32.79 -7.94
C ASP A 143 -4.52 31.62 -8.91
N TYR A 144 -5.27 30.52 -8.78
CA TYR A 144 -5.14 29.34 -9.62
C TYR A 144 -6.06 29.41 -10.85
N SER A 145 -5.52 29.08 -12.03
CA SER A 145 -6.32 28.91 -13.25
C SER A 145 -6.38 27.44 -13.67
N PHE A 146 -7.57 26.85 -13.64
CA PHE A 146 -7.80 25.46 -14.02
C PHE A 146 -7.45 25.22 -15.50
N PRO A 147 -6.57 24.26 -15.84
CA PRO A 147 -6.24 23.91 -17.22
C PRO A 147 -7.33 23.01 -17.82
N TYR A 148 -8.01 23.49 -18.85
CA TYR A 148 -9.04 22.71 -19.52
C TYR A 148 -8.45 21.63 -20.44
N PRO A 149 -9.17 20.54 -20.78
CA PRO A 149 -8.62 19.41 -21.54
C PRO A 149 -7.97 19.78 -22.88
N GLN A 150 -8.51 20.79 -23.59
CA GLN A 150 -7.94 21.28 -24.86
C GLN A 150 -6.60 22.01 -24.70
N GLU A 151 -6.20 22.36 -23.48
CA GLU A 151 -4.92 23.00 -23.15
C GLU A 151 -3.86 21.97 -22.70
N CYS A 152 -4.27 20.73 -22.44
CA CYS A 152 -3.40 19.65 -21.94
C CYS A 152 -2.77 18.85 -23.10
N ASN A 153 -1.65 19.31 -23.65
CA ASN A 153 -0.98 18.63 -24.77
C ASN A 153 0.57 18.74 -24.72
N PRO A 154 1.30 17.64 -24.44
CA PRO A 154 0.84 16.37 -23.84
C PRO A 154 0.58 16.50 -22.33
N TYR A 155 0.89 17.67 -21.74
CA TYR A 155 0.77 17.98 -20.32
C TYR A 155 -0.15 19.19 -20.12
N CYS A 156 -0.93 19.20 -19.04
CA CYS A 156 -1.68 20.37 -18.60
C CYS A 156 -0.76 21.48 -18.07
N PRO A 157 -0.94 22.75 -18.46
CA PRO A 157 -0.18 23.86 -17.91
C PRO A 157 -0.58 24.14 -16.46
N PHE A 158 0.40 24.22 -15.56
CA PHE A 158 0.18 24.76 -14.21
C PHE A 158 0.18 26.29 -14.28
N ARG A 159 -0.89 26.92 -13.79
CA ARG A 159 -1.06 28.39 -13.80
C ARG A 159 -1.43 28.88 -12.40
N CYS A 160 -0.56 29.71 -11.84
CA CYS A 160 -0.71 30.36 -10.54
C CYS A 160 -0.21 31.81 -10.66
N SER A 161 -1.03 32.79 -10.29
CA SER A 161 -0.62 34.21 -10.20
C SER A 161 -0.09 34.60 -8.82
N GLY A 162 -0.42 33.81 -7.79
CA GLY A 162 -0.04 34.02 -6.41
C GLY A 162 1.30 33.37 -6.06
N PRO A 163 1.75 33.51 -4.79
CA PRO A 163 3.01 32.93 -4.33
C PRO A 163 2.97 31.39 -4.25
N VAL A 164 1.79 30.81 -4.00
CA VAL A 164 1.54 29.37 -3.92
C VAL A 164 0.11 29.07 -4.40
N CYS A 165 -0.07 27.99 -5.16
CA CYS A 165 -1.39 27.41 -5.48
C CYS A 165 -1.44 25.88 -5.27
N THR A 166 -0.37 25.30 -4.72
CA THR A 166 -0.21 23.84 -4.61
C THR A 166 -0.96 23.24 -3.43
N HIS A 167 -1.32 24.03 -2.41
CA HIS A 167 -2.13 23.51 -1.32
C HIS A 167 -3.59 23.37 -1.75
N TYR A 168 -4.11 24.33 -2.52
CA TYR A 168 -5.40 24.22 -3.21
C TYR A 168 -5.45 22.98 -4.09
N THR A 169 -4.50 22.81 -5.02
CA THR A 169 -4.57 21.70 -5.98
C THR A 169 -4.47 20.34 -5.30
N GLN A 170 -3.79 20.21 -4.16
CA GLN A 170 -3.77 18.97 -3.36
C GLN A 170 -5.11 18.74 -2.63
N LEU A 171 -5.70 19.80 -2.05
CA LEU A 171 -7.01 19.74 -1.38
C LEU A 171 -8.11 19.28 -2.35
N VAL A 172 -8.12 19.82 -3.57
CA VAL A 172 -9.08 19.47 -4.63
C VAL A 172 -8.64 18.34 -5.56
N TRP A 173 -7.58 17.59 -5.22
CA TRP A 173 -7.09 16.51 -6.09
C TRP A 173 -8.07 15.33 -6.11
N ALA A 174 -8.65 15.03 -7.28
CA ALA A 174 -9.79 14.12 -7.42
C ALA A 174 -9.56 12.76 -6.78
N THR A 175 -8.42 12.12 -7.06
CA THR A 175 -8.10 10.77 -6.58
C THR A 175 -7.63 10.73 -5.13
N SER A 176 -7.24 11.86 -4.53
CA SER A 176 -6.81 11.90 -3.12
C SER A 176 -8.05 11.78 -2.22
N ASN A 177 -8.39 10.53 -1.89
CA ASN A 177 -9.61 10.15 -1.18
C ASN A 177 -9.39 9.83 0.30
N ARG A 178 -8.17 10.06 0.80
CA ARG A 178 -7.70 9.71 2.14
C ARG A 178 -6.89 10.89 2.70
N ILE A 179 -7.23 11.36 3.91
CA ILE A 179 -6.53 12.45 4.62
C ILE A 179 -6.35 12.14 6.10
N GLY A 180 -5.25 12.57 6.68
CA GLY A 180 -5.05 12.63 8.13
C GLY A 180 -4.11 13.78 8.47
N CYS A 181 -4.39 14.48 9.57
CA CYS A 181 -3.67 15.69 9.97
C CYS A 181 -3.38 15.71 11.47
N ALA A 182 -2.27 16.32 11.87
CA ALA A 182 -1.93 16.54 13.27
C ALA A 182 -1.45 17.97 13.52
N ILE A 183 -1.47 18.36 14.80
CA ILE A 183 -1.11 19.71 15.25
C ILE A 183 -0.08 19.60 16.37
N ASN A 184 0.92 20.47 16.36
CA ASN A 184 1.84 20.64 17.48
C ASN A 184 1.95 22.13 17.87
N LEU A 185 2.32 22.38 19.14
CA LEU A 185 2.68 23.70 19.65
C LEU A 185 4.20 23.80 19.79
N CYS A 186 4.84 24.36 18.77
CA CYS A 186 6.26 24.60 18.73
C CYS A 186 6.60 25.85 19.55
N TYR A 187 7.34 25.67 20.65
CA TYR A 187 7.70 26.78 21.54
C TYR A 187 8.56 27.83 20.86
N ASP A 188 9.51 27.39 20.03
CA ASP A 188 10.31 28.20 19.12
C ASP A 188 10.40 27.47 17.78
N MET A 189 10.01 28.13 16.69
CA MET A 189 9.98 27.53 15.35
C MET A 189 10.59 28.50 14.32
N ASN A 190 11.58 28.07 13.54
CA ASN A 190 12.13 28.90 12.47
C ASN A 190 11.21 28.86 11.24
N VAL A 191 10.49 29.94 10.98
CA VAL A 191 9.57 30.09 9.85
C VAL A 191 10.13 31.17 8.92
N TRP A 192 10.61 30.76 7.74
CA TRP A 192 11.23 31.62 6.71
C TRP A 192 12.38 32.53 7.22
N GLY A 193 13.18 32.04 8.18
CA GLY A 193 14.31 32.78 8.75
C GLY A 193 13.97 33.61 9.99
N GLN A 194 12.72 33.61 10.45
CA GLN A 194 12.29 34.26 11.68
C GLN A 194 11.82 33.22 12.71
N VAL A 195 12.32 33.31 13.95
CA VAL A 195 11.83 32.46 15.04
C VAL A 195 10.46 32.97 15.50
N TRP A 196 9.44 32.12 15.37
CA TRP A 196 8.08 32.35 15.86
C TRP A 196 7.91 31.62 17.19
N SER A 197 7.63 32.37 18.25
CA SER A 197 7.39 31.80 19.58
C SER A 197 5.95 31.31 19.73
N LYS A 198 5.78 30.11 20.29
CA LYS A 198 4.48 29.42 20.44
C LYS A 198 3.71 29.32 19.12
N ALA A 199 4.42 28.91 18.06
CA ALA A 199 3.84 28.61 16.77
C ALA A 199 2.97 27.34 16.84
N VAL A 200 1.76 27.43 16.30
CA VAL A 200 0.86 26.29 16.11
C VAL A 200 1.07 25.78 14.69
N TYR A 201 1.67 24.59 14.58
CA TYR A 201 2.03 23.94 13.32
C TYR A 201 1.00 22.84 13.02
N LEU A 202 0.36 22.91 11.84
CA LEU A 202 -0.55 21.91 11.28
C LEU A 202 0.15 21.23 10.11
N VAL A 203 0.17 19.89 10.15
CA VAL A 203 0.59 19.04 9.03
C VAL A 203 -0.64 18.25 8.59
N CYS A 204 -0.97 18.27 7.29
CA CYS A 204 -2.00 17.41 6.69
C CYS A 204 -1.39 16.55 5.59
N ASN A 205 -1.49 15.23 5.73
CA ASN A 205 -1.02 14.25 4.77
C ASN A 205 -2.19 13.69 3.94
N TYR A 206 -1.96 13.40 2.66
CA TYR A 206 -2.97 13.01 1.67
C TYR A 206 -2.57 11.74 0.91
N SER A 207 -3.52 10.82 0.70
CA SER A 207 -3.31 9.59 -0.06
C SER A 207 -4.46 9.35 -1.07
N PRO A 208 -4.16 8.75 -2.24
CA PRO A 208 -2.85 8.80 -2.90
C PRO A 208 -2.39 10.24 -3.10
N LYS A 209 -1.08 10.44 -3.28
CA LYS A 209 -0.49 11.76 -3.58
C LYS A 209 -1.20 12.48 -4.74
N GLY A 210 -1.40 13.80 -4.60
CA GLY A 210 -1.81 14.71 -5.67
C GLY A 210 -0.65 15.54 -6.22
N ASN A 211 -0.95 16.66 -6.88
CA ASN A 211 0.02 17.58 -7.50
C ASN A 211 0.97 16.90 -8.49
N TRP A 212 0.45 15.96 -9.29
CA TRP A 212 1.21 15.33 -10.37
C TRP A 212 1.51 16.34 -11.47
N TRP A 213 2.79 16.55 -11.77
CA TRP A 213 3.22 17.54 -12.73
C TRP A 213 2.66 17.24 -14.13
N GLY A 214 2.08 18.26 -14.78
CA GLY A 214 1.45 18.10 -16.09
C GLY A 214 0.04 17.51 -16.07
N HIS A 215 -0.62 17.39 -14.91
CA HIS A 215 -2.01 16.94 -14.79
C HIS A 215 -2.91 18.01 -14.17
N SER A 216 -4.18 18.07 -14.59
CA SER A 216 -5.21 18.82 -13.88
C SER A 216 -5.56 18.12 -12.56
N PRO A 217 -5.95 18.84 -11.49
CA PRO A 217 -6.26 18.23 -10.21
C PRO A 217 -7.49 17.31 -10.27
N TYR A 218 -8.40 17.57 -11.21
CA TYR A 218 -9.58 16.76 -11.47
C TYR A 218 -10.01 16.86 -12.94
N LYS A 219 -10.99 16.06 -13.38
CA LYS A 219 -11.56 16.12 -14.73
C LYS A 219 -12.75 17.08 -14.76
N HIS A 220 -12.70 18.11 -15.60
CA HIS A 220 -13.85 18.97 -15.85
C HIS A 220 -15.04 18.18 -16.41
N GLY A 221 -16.23 18.39 -15.86
CA GLY A 221 -17.49 17.85 -16.38
C GLY A 221 -18.61 17.82 -15.34
N THR A 222 -19.78 17.30 -15.72
CA THR A 222 -20.94 17.13 -14.84
C THR A 222 -20.56 16.30 -13.60
N PRO A 223 -20.96 16.70 -12.38
CA PRO A 223 -20.70 15.96 -11.15
C PRO A 223 -20.96 14.45 -11.27
N CYS A 224 -20.03 13.67 -10.71
CA CYS A 224 -20.04 12.21 -10.67
C CYS A 224 -20.05 11.44 -12.02
N SER A 225 -20.15 12.12 -13.18
CA SER A 225 -20.28 11.46 -14.49
C SER A 225 -19.06 10.64 -14.95
N ALA A 226 -17.92 10.74 -14.27
CA ALA A 226 -16.68 10.02 -14.55
C ALA A 226 -16.05 9.37 -13.31
N CYS A 227 -16.87 9.01 -12.32
CA CYS A 227 -16.43 8.29 -11.11
C CYS A 227 -15.76 6.94 -11.42
N PRO A 228 -14.77 6.51 -10.63
CA PRO A 228 -14.19 5.17 -10.77
C PRO A 228 -15.25 4.06 -10.54
N PRO A 229 -15.21 2.93 -11.27
CA PRO A 229 -16.21 1.85 -11.13
C PRO A 229 -16.33 1.25 -9.72
N SER A 230 -15.30 1.39 -8.88
CA SER A 230 -15.30 0.99 -7.47
C SER A 230 -16.37 1.69 -6.61
N TYR A 231 -16.90 2.82 -7.07
CA TYR A 231 -17.98 3.57 -6.40
C TYR A 231 -19.39 3.12 -6.80
N GLY A 232 -19.53 2.17 -7.74
CA GLY A 232 -20.84 1.60 -8.13
C GLY A 232 -21.83 2.59 -8.76
N GLY A 233 -21.37 3.78 -9.19
CA GLY A 233 -22.22 4.87 -9.67
C GLY A 233 -22.80 5.76 -8.57
N GLY A 234 -22.46 5.53 -7.30
CA GLY A 234 -22.94 6.35 -6.19
C GLY A 234 -22.36 7.76 -6.19
N CYS A 235 -23.22 8.75 -5.92
CA CYS A 235 -22.92 10.17 -5.92
C CYS A 235 -23.58 10.85 -4.72
N ARG A 236 -22.83 11.65 -3.97
CA ARG A 236 -23.36 12.49 -2.88
C ARG A 236 -22.59 13.80 -2.82
N ASP A 237 -23.28 14.92 -2.71
CA ASP A 237 -22.66 16.25 -2.54
C ASP A 237 -21.64 16.61 -3.65
N ASN A 238 -21.91 16.18 -4.89
CA ASN A 238 -21.03 16.23 -6.08
C ASN A 238 -19.76 15.34 -6.02
N LEU A 239 -19.66 14.46 -5.03
CA LEU A 239 -18.53 13.53 -4.83
C LEU A 239 -18.91 12.09 -5.19
N CYS A 240 -17.97 11.35 -5.77
CA CYS A 240 -18.06 9.90 -5.94
C CYS A 240 -18.11 9.24 -4.56
N TYR A 241 -19.23 8.60 -4.25
CA TYR A 241 -19.53 8.07 -2.93
C TYR A 241 -19.95 6.61 -3.03
N LYS A 242 -19.34 5.73 -2.21
CA LYS A 242 -19.66 4.30 -2.21
C LYS A 242 -20.70 4.05 -1.12
N ASP A 243 -21.91 3.68 -1.55
CA ASP A 243 -22.99 3.35 -0.62
C ASP A 243 -22.81 1.92 -0.10
N ASP A 244 -22.02 1.76 0.97
CA ASP A 244 -22.11 0.57 1.81
C ASP A 244 -23.47 0.62 2.52
N GLY A 245 -24.38 -0.29 2.13
CA GLY A 245 -25.83 -0.27 2.41
C GLY A 245 -26.26 -0.45 3.87
N THR A 246 -25.46 0.00 4.82
CA THR A 246 -25.69 -0.03 6.26
C THR A 246 -26.21 1.30 6.83
N SER A 247 -26.73 2.21 6.00
CA SER A 247 -27.34 3.47 6.49
C SER A 247 -28.51 4.00 5.64
N ARG A 248 -29.62 3.25 5.60
CA ARG A 248 -31.01 3.77 5.55
C ARG A 248 -32.07 2.66 5.69
N ARG A 249 -32.35 2.28 6.93
CA ARG A 249 -33.70 1.88 7.35
C ARG A 249 -34.19 2.86 8.42
N VAL A 250 -34.54 4.07 7.98
CA VAL A 250 -35.62 4.80 8.65
C VAL A 250 -36.90 4.09 8.21
N PRO A 251 -37.80 3.67 9.11
CA PRO A 251 -39.11 3.17 8.71
C PRO A 251 -39.89 4.30 8.03
N SER A 252 -40.07 4.21 6.72
CA SER A 252 -41.10 4.99 6.01
C SER A 252 -42.45 4.36 6.31
N GLU A 253 -43.45 5.19 6.57
CA GLU A 253 -44.79 4.80 7.02
C GLU A 253 -45.52 3.90 6.03
N ASP A 254 -46.52 3.18 6.54
CA ASP A 254 -47.29 2.19 5.80
C ASP A 254 -47.96 2.78 4.54
N ARG A 255 -47.77 2.08 3.42
CA ARG A 255 -48.75 2.11 2.33
C ARG A 255 -48.81 0.81 1.55
N GLU A 256 -49.95 0.17 1.74
CA GLU A 256 -50.68 -0.65 0.77
C GLU A 256 -50.59 -0.02 -0.66
N GLU A 257 -50.65 -0.78 -1.75
CA GLU A 257 -51.32 -2.07 -1.91
C GLU A 257 -50.81 -2.89 -3.13
N ASN A 258 -51.22 -4.16 -3.20
CA ASN A 258 -51.43 -4.98 -4.41
C ASN A 258 -50.27 -5.39 -5.34
N ASN A 259 -49.70 -6.56 -5.01
CA ASN A 259 -49.86 -7.81 -5.78
C ASN A 259 -49.71 -7.80 -7.32
N SER A 260 -48.61 -8.41 -7.80
CA SER A 260 -48.64 -9.48 -8.83
C SER A 260 -47.31 -10.23 -8.84
N ILE A 261 -47.34 -11.55 -8.65
CA ILE A 261 -46.19 -12.45 -8.82
C ILE A 261 -46.62 -13.56 -9.78
N GLU A 262 -45.90 -13.69 -10.89
CA GLU A 262 -46.08 -14.78 -11.85
C GLU A 262 -45.27 -16.01 -11.39
N PRO A 263 -45.81 -17.25 -11.45
CA PRO A 263 -45.15 -18.41 -10.85
C PRO A 263 -43.87 -18.87 -11.58
N GLU A 264 -42.85 -19.28 -10.82
CA GLU A 264 -41.67 -19.96 -11.40
C GLU A 264 -42.03 -21.33 -12.01
N PRO A 265 -41.39 -21.74 -13.13
CA PRO A 265 -41.59 -23.06 -13.72
C PRO A 265 -41.06 -24.19 -12.83
N GLN A 266 -41.83 -25.28 -12.70
CA GLN A 266 -41.40 -26.46 -11.95
C GLN A 266 -40.28 -27.24 -12.70
N PRO A 267 -39.29 -27.82 -11.98
CA PRO A 267 -38.30 -28.71 -12.58
C PRO A 267 -38.93 -30.00 -13.12
N GLN A 268 -38.64 -30.37 -14.37
CA GLN A 268 -39.08 -31.63 -14.95
C GLN A 268 -38.22 -32.83 -14.47
N PRO A 269 -38.76 -34.08 -14.47
CA PRO A 269 -38.04 -35.24 -13.97
C PRO A 269 -36.87 -35.68 -14.85
N GLN A 270 -35.80 -36.17 -14.22
CA GLN A 270 -34.67 -36.80 -14.91
C GLN A 270 -35.04 -38.20 -15.42
N GLN A 271 -34.60 -38.55 -16.63
CA GLN A 271 -34.58 -39.94 -17.13
C GLN A 271 -33.13 -40.50 -17.14
N PRO A 272 -32.94 -41.84 -17.16
CA PRO A 272 -31.71 -42.45 -16.65
C PRO A 272 -30.47 -42.34 -17.56
N GLN A 273 -29.29 -42.40 -16.95
CA GLN A 273 -28.02 -42.61 -17.65
C GLN A 273 -27.78 -44.10 -17.94
N PRO A 274 -27.13 -44.46 -19.07
CA PRO A 274 -26.64 -45.83 -19.30
C PRO A 274 -25.42 -46.19 -18.44
N GLU A 275 -25.26 -47.48 -18.15
CA GLU A 275 -24.17 -48.02 -17.32
C GLU A 275 -22.81 -48.07 -18.05
N PRO A 276 -21.68 -47.76 -17.37
CA PRO A 276 -20.34 -48.11 -17.83
C PRO A 276 -20.02 -49.60 -17.55
N GLN A 277 -19.50 -50.31 -18.55
CA GLN A 277 -19.11 -51.73 -18.43
C GLN A 277 -17.84 -51.95 -17.56
N PRO A 278 -17.72 -53.10 -16.87
CA PRO A 278 -16.64 -53.35 -15.91
C PRO A 278 -15.29 -53.73 -16.55
N GLN A 279 -14.19 -53.27 -15.94
CA GLN A 279 -12.82 -53.70 -16.28
C GLN A 279 -12.39 -54.94 -15.48
N PRO A 280 -11.58 -55.85 -16.06
CA PRO A 280 -11.14 -57.07 -15.38
C PRO A 280 -10.02 -56.85 -14.36
N ARG A 281 -10.10 -57.57 -13.23
CA ARG A 281 -9.10 -57.56 -12.14
C ARG A 281 -7.79 -58.25 -12.56
N GLN A 282 -6.65 -57.63 -12.30
CA GLN A 282 -5.33 -58.28 -12.30
C GLN A 282 -4.77 -58.44 -10.88
N GLN A 283 -3.76 -59.31 -10.72
CA GLN A 283 -3.20 -59.77 -9.43
C GLN A 283 -1.85 -59.10 -9.09
N PRO A 284 -1.33 -59.22 -7.84
CA PRO A 284 -0.18 -58.44 -7.38
C PRO A 284 1.16 -58.81 -8.03
N LEU A 285 2.01 -57.80 -8.25
CA LEU A 285 3.39 -57.94 -8.69
C LEU A 285 4.32 -58.23 -7.48
N PRO A 286 5.34 -59.12 -7.59
CA PRO A 286 6.09 -59.59 -6.42
C PRO A 286 7.07 -58.56 -5.84
N THR A 287 7.32 -58.70 -4.53
CA THR A 287 8.32 -57.95 -3.76
C THR A 287 9.72 -58.15 -4.34
N ARG A 288 10.44 -57.06 -4.63
CA ARG A 288 11.87 -57.08 -4.93
C ARG A 288 12.64 -56.34 -3.85
N THR A 289 13.69 -56.98 -3.33
CA THR A 289 14.56 -56.42 -2.28
C THR A 289 15.31 -55.18 -2.77
N PRO A 290 15.56 -54.17 -1.92
CA PRO A 290 16.37 -53.02 -2.28
C PRO A 290 17.84 -53.43 -2.47
N THR A 291 18.29 -53.50 -3.72
CA THR A 291 19.73 -53.48 -4.03
C THR A 291 20.30 -52.11 -3.67
N VAL A 292 21.49 -52.10 -3.07
CA VAL A 292 22.17 -50.86 -2.67
C VAL A 292 22.71 -50.14 -3.90
N GLU A 293 21.94 -49.20 -4.42
CA GLU A 293 22.48 -48.12 -5.25
C GLU A 293 22.86 -46.94 -4.34
N LEU A 294 24.15 -46.59 -4.37
CA LEU A 294 24.70 -45.45 -3.65
C LEU A 294 24.40 -44.14 -4.39
N ASP A 295 24.23 -43.09 -3.60
CA ASP A 295 24.24 -41.68 -3.99
C ASP A 295 23.15 -41.20 -4.98
N ARG A 296 21.91 -41.12 -4.48
CA ARG A 296 20.95 -40.10 -4.93
C ARG A 296 20.56 -39.18 -3.79
N ASN A 297 21.10 -37.97 -3.81
CA ASN A 297 20.83 -36.93 -2.81
C ASN A 297 19.47 -36.21 -3.00
N GLU A 298 18.48 -36.89 -3.58
CA GLU A 298 17.21 -36.28 -4.01
C GLU A 298 16.42 -35.62 -2.87
N VAL A 299 16.03 -34.36 -3.13
CA VAL A 299 15.08 -33.57 -2.35
C VAL A 299 13.67 -33.95 -2.82
N VAL A 300 12.75 -34.20 -1.88
CA VAL A 300 11.43 -34.77 -2.19
C VAL A 300 10.49 -33.76 -2.87
N SER A 301 10.66 -32.46 -2.58
CA SER A 301 9.92 -31.38 -3.22
C SER A 301 10.81 -30.61 -4.20
N THR A 302 10.55 -30.75 -5.50
CA THR A 302 11.24 -30.02 -6.57
C THR A 302 10.64 -28.63 -6.86
N GLN A 303 9.68 -28.16 -6.06
CA GLN A 303 9.03 -26.87 -6.31
C GLN A 303 9.95 -25.69 -5.91
N GLN A 304 10.55 -25.05 -6.91
CA GLN A 304 11.32 -23.82 -6.78
C GLN A 304 10.43 -22.57 -6.66
N MET A 305 11.00 -21.47 -6.14
CA MET A 305 10.39 -20.13 -6.18
C MET A 305 10.90 -19.30 -7.37
N SER A 306 12.12 -19.56 -7.84
CA SER A 306 12.67 -18.93 -9.05
C SER A 306 11.93 -19.38 -10.30
N GLN A 307 11.80 -18.46 -11.27
CA GLN A 307 11.42 -18.79 -12.64
C GLN A 307 12.65 -18.72 -13.53
N LEU A 308 13.04 -19.86 -14.10
CA LEU A 308 14.04 -19.93 -15.17
C LEU A 308 13.51 -19.17 -16.39
N VAL A 309 14.33 -18.24 -16.91
CA VAL A 309 13.97 -17.37 -18.03
C VAL A 309 15.10 -17.25 -19.04
N ASN A 310 14.76 -16.97 -20.29
CA ASN A 310 15.76 -16.75 -21.33
C ASN A 310 16.22 -15.28 -21.32
N CYS A 311 17.40 -15.00 -21.88
CA CYS A 311 17.97 -13.65 -21.91
C CYS A 311 17.06 -12.57 -22.51
N ASP A 312 16.16 -12.93 -23.43
CA ASP A 312 15.23 -12.00 -24.09
C ASP A 312 13.81 -12.00 -23.47
N THR A 313 13.57 -12.76 -22.39
CA THR A 313 12.28 -12.82 -21.69
C THR A 313 11.94 -11.49 -21.00
N LYS A 314 10.71 -11.00 -21.21
CA LYS A 314 10.21 -9.72 -20.69
C LYS A 314 9.27 -9.93 -19.49
N LEU A 315 9.23 -8.98 -18.56
CA LEU A 315 8.38 -9.08 -17.36
C LEU A 315 6.87 -8.93 -17.64
N ARG A 316 6.50 -8.40 -18.81
CA ARG A 316 5.11 -8.46 -19.32
C ARG A 316 4.72 -9.87 -19.73
N ASP A 317 5.66 -10.62 -20.30
CA ASP A 317 5.40 -11.92 -20.93
C ASP A 317 5.33 -13.02 -19.86
N GLN A 318 6.17 -12.93 -18.82
CA GLN A 318 6.10 -13.76 -17.61
C GLN A 318 5.56 -12.97 -16.41
N CYS A 319 4.25 -13.11 -16.13
CA CYS A 319 3.66 -13.30 -14.79
C CYS A 319 2.16 -12.98 -14.76
N LYS A 320 1.36 -13.93 -14.24
CA LYS A 320 -0.08 -13.80 -13.96
C LYS A 320 -0.45 -14.33 -12.56
N GLY A 321 0.20 -13.83 -11.52
CA GLY A 321 -0.09 -14.25 -10.13
C GLY A 321 0.91 -13.72 -9.11
N THR A 322 0.80 -14.16 -7.86
CA THR A 322 1.60 -13.67 -6.73
C THR A 322 3.06 -14.18 -6.62
N PRO A 323 3.49 -15.35 -7.17
CA PRO A 323 4.84 -15.87 -6.89
C PRO A 323 5.94 -15.39 -7.85
N CYS A 324 5.63 -14.69 -8.95
CA CYS A 324 6.58 -14.42 -10.03
C CYS A 324 7.54 -13.23 -9.76
N ASN A 325 8.23 -13.25 -8.63
CA ASN A 325 9.10 -12.16 -8.20
C ASN A 325 10.60 -12.51 -8.17
N ARG A 326 10.98 -13.80 -8.18
CA ARG A 326 12.37 -14.25 -8.28
C ARG A 326 12.61 -14.90 -9.63
N TYR A 327 13.70 -14.51 -10.30
CA TYR A 327 14.05 -14.97 -11.64
C TYR A 327 15.47 -15.50 -11.67
N GLU A 328 15.70 -16.44 -12.58
CA GLU A 328 16.97 -17.13 -12.77
C GLU A 328 17.39 -17.00 -14.22
N CYS A 329 18.53 -16.32 -14.42
CA CYS A 329 19.05 -15.95 -15.72
C CYS A 329 20.26 -16.82 -16.09
N PRO A 330 20.34 -17.36 -17.31
CA PRO A 330 21.51 -18.08 -17.78
C PRO A 330 22.68 -17.12 -18.05
N ALA A 331 23.87 -17.71 -18.21
CA ALA A 331 25.05 -17.01 -18.69
C ALA A 331 24.87 -16.51 -20.15
N GLY A 332 25.71 -15.56 -20.57
CA GLY A 332 25.78 -15.07 -21.95
C GLY A 332 24.73 -14.02 -22.34
N CYS A 333 23.95 -13.50 -21.39
CA CYS A 333 22.91 -12.50 -21.70
C CYS A 333 23.42 -11.11 -22.10
N LEU A 334 24.73 -10.84 -22.02
CA LEU A 334 25.30 -9.56 -22.45
C LEU A 334 25.16 -9.35 -23.97
N ASP A 335 25.39 -10.40 -24.76
CA ASP A 335 25.49 -10.32 -26.22
C ASP A 335 24.15 -10.41 -26.96
N THR A 336 23.03 -10.68 -26.26
CA THR A 336 21.72 -10.88 -26.90
C THR A 336 21.06 -9.57 -27.34
N THR A 337 19.98 -9.66 -28.12
CA THR A 337 19.32 -8.48 -28.72
C THR A 337 18.20 -7.88 -27.87
N GLY A 338 17.82 -8.53 -26.75
CA GLY A 338 16.74 -8.13 -25.87
C GLY A 338 16.81 -6.66 -25.45
N LYS A 339 15.74 -5.91 -25.71
CA LYS A 339 15.69 -4.46 -25.43
C LYS A 339 15.67 -4.21 -23.92
N VAL A 340 16.39 -3.20 -23.47
CA VAL A 340 16.29 -2.64 -22.10
C VAL A 340 15.86 -1.19 -22.26
N VAL A 341 14.79 -0.78 -21.58
CA VAL A 341 14.24 0.58 -21.65
C VAL A 341 14.25 1.16 -20.24
N GLY A 342 15.10 2.16 -20.01
CA GLY A 342 15.25 2.83 -18.71
C GLY A 342 16.49 2.47 -17.90
N THR A 343 16.62 3.15 -16.77
CA THR A 343 17.76 3.10 -15.84
C THR A 343 17.21 3.18 -14.42
N VAL A 344 17.64 2.30 -13.52
CA VAL A 344 17.02 2.03 -12.19
C VAL A 344 15.62 1.43 -12.33
N TYR A 345 14.70 2.17 -12.96
CA TYR A 345 13.39 1.70 -13.37
C TYR A 345 13.43 1.27 -14.83
N TYR A 346 12.91 0.08 -15.12
CA TYR A 346 12.90 -0.54 -16.45
C TYR A 346 11.47 -0.77 -16.92
N GLU A 347 11.13 -0.48 -18.19
CA GLU A 347 9.77 -0.74 -18.69
C GLU A 347 9.46 -2.25 -18.63
N MET A 348 8.22 -2.64 -18.31
CA MET A 348 7.73 -4.04 -18.35
C MET A 348 8.03 -4.81 -19.65
N GLN A 349 8.32 -4.13 -20.76
CA GLN A 349 8.70 -4.70 -22.06
C GLN A 349 10.24 -4.89 -22.21
N SER A 350 11.02 -4.56 -21.19
CA SER A 350 12.45 -4.82 -21.15
C SER A 350 12.74 -6.30 -20.89
N SER A 351 13.84 -6.80 -21.42
CA SER A 351 14.46 -8.05 -20.97
C SER A 351 14.71 -7.98 -19.46
N ILE A 352 14.30 -9.04 -18.75
CA ILE A 352 14.55 -9.22 -17.33
C ILE A 352 16.06 -9.29 -17.10
N CYS A 353 16.74 -10.28 -17.69
CA CYS A 353 18.16 -10.53 -17.46
C CYS A 353 19.08 -9.37 -17.87
N ARG A 354 18.81 -8.69 -18.99
CA ARG A 354 19.62 -7.53 -19.42
C ARG A 354 19.37 -6.28 -18.58
N ALA A 355 18.19 -6.13 -17.96
CA ALA A 355 17.98 -5.11 -16.93
C ALA A 355 18.77 -5.44 -15.64
N GLY A 356 18.89 -6.73 -15.30
CA GLY A 356 19.77 -7.25 -14.23
C GLY A 356 21.24 -6.88 -14.44
N LEU A 357 21.78 -7.19 -15.63
CA LEU A 357 23.12 -6.80 -16.08
C LEU A 357 23.31 -5.28 -16.03
N HIS A 358 22.43 -4.52 -16.67
CA HIS A 358 22.48 -3.05 -16.72
C HIS A 358 22.47 -2.39 -15.34
N TYR A 359 21.79 -2.98 -14.35
CA TYR A 359 21.84 -2.48 -12.98
C TYR A 359 23.11 -2.93 -12.22
N GLY A 360 23.69 -4.09 -12.56
CA GLY A 360 24.79 -4.73 -11.81
C GLY A 360 24.29 -5.66 -10.71
N VAL A 361 23.08 -6.19 -10.89
CA VAL A 361 22.49 -7.20 -9.99
C VAL A 361 23.12 -8.57 -10.25
N ILE A 362 23.22 -8.94 -11.53
CA ILE A 362 23.92 -10.11 -12.06
C ILE A 362 25.01 -9.66 -13.03
N ASP A 363 25.96 -10.55 -13.30
CA ASP A 363 26.98 -10.43 -14.34
C ASP A 363 26.70 -11.41 -15.49
N ASN A 364 27.65 -11.59 -16.42
CA ASN A 364 27.42 -12.40 -17.62
C ASN A 364 27.47 -13.92 -17.36
N ASP A 365 27.80 -14.37 -16.14
CA ASP A 365 27.64 -15.77 -15.73
C ASP A 365 26.19 -16.04 -15.26
N GLY A 366 25.39 -14.98 -15.04
CA GLY A 366 23.94 -15.04 -14.83
C GLY A 366 23.54 -15.14 -13.35
N GLY A 367 22.70 -16.13 -13.03
CA GLY A 367 22.23 -16.41 -11.67
C GLY A 367 20.93 -15.70 -11.29
N TRP A 368 20.69 -15.60 -9.97
CA TRP A 368 19.39 -15.24 -9.40
C TRP A 368 19.24 -13.75 -9.11
N MET A 369 18.06 -13.22 -9.41
CA MET A 369 17.67 -11.89 -8.96
C MET A 369 16.20 -11.76 -8.61
N ASP A 370 15.93 -10.81 -7.73
CA ASP A 370 14.58 -10.39 -7.37
C ASP A 370 14.13 -9.23 -8.26
N VAL A 371 12.84 -9.24 -8.59
CA VAL A 371 12.18 -8.28 -9.48
C VAL A 371 10.94 -7.74 -8.78
N SER A 372 10.96 -6.46 -8.43
CA SER A 372 9.78 -5.75 -7.93
C SER A 372 9.08 -5.05 -9.09
N ARG A 373 7.85 -5.44 -9.39
CA ARG A 373 6.95 -4.63 -10.24
C ARG A 373 6.72 -3.28 -9.56
N GLN A 374 6.85 -2.21 -10.33
CA GLN A 374 6.68 -0.83 -9.89
C GLN A 374 5.40 -0.25 -10.50
N GLY A 375 5.04 0.96 -10.07
CA GLY A 375 3.98 1.74 -10.70
C GLY A 375 4.30 2.11 -12.16
N ARG A 376 3.41 2.94 -12.74
CA ARG A 376 3.69 3.63 -13.99
C ARG A 376 4.83 4.63 -13.77
N GLN A 377 5.81 4.62 -14.66
CA GLN A 377 6.89 5.61 -14.72
C GLN A 377 6.66 6.49 -15.93
N GLU A 378 6.75 7.81 -15.77
CA GLU A 378 6.36 8.75 -16.82
C GLU A 378 7.37 8.81 -17.98
N PHE A 379 8.65 8.60 -17.66
CA PHE A 379 9.72 8.47 -18.65
C PHE A 379 10.82 7.54 -18.14
N PHE A 380 11.58 7.02 -19.09
CA PHE A 380 12.67 6.08 -18.87
C PHE A 380 13.97 6.71 -19.36
N ILE A 381 14.93 6.91 -18.46
CA ILE A 381 16.23 7.53 -18.77
C ILE A 381 17.16 6.50 -19.41
N LYS A 382 17.80 6.86 -20.54
CA LYS A 382 18.88 6.06 -21.14
C LYS A 382 20.20 6.22 -20.38
N SER A 383 20.94 5.14 -20.20
CA SER A 383 22.36 5.17 -19.81
C SER A 383 23.10 3.95 -20.37
N LEU A 384 24.43 3.99 -20.30
CA LEU A 384 25.31 2.84 -20.57
C LEU A 384 25.84 2.37 -19.21
N LYS A 385 25.56 1.13 -18.83
CA LYS A 385 26.02 0.54 -17.57
C LYS A 385 26.36 -0.94 -17.74
N ASN A 386 27.50 -1.36 -17.21
CA ASN A 386 27.96 -2.75 -17.18
C ASN A 386 27.90 -3.44 -18.56
N GLY A 387 28.34 -2.72 -19.61
CA GLY A 387 28.31 -3.18 -21.01
C GLY A 387 26.93 -3.12 -21.69
N VAL A 388 25.84 -2.93 -20.97
CA VAL A 388 24.48 -2.82 -21.54
C VAL A 388 24.11 -1.36 -21.80
N GLN A 389 23.65 -1.05 -23.02
CA GLN A 389 23.03 0.24 -23.35
C GLN A 389 21.51 0.15 -23.17
N SER A 390 20.95 0.95 -22.27
CA SER A 390 19.49 1.11 -22.18
C SER A 390 18.97 2.17 -23.17
N LEU A 391 17.74 1.97 -23.62
CA LEU A 391 16.98 2.91 -24.44
C LEU A 391 16.22 3.89 -23.56
N GLY A 392 16.04 5.11 -24.08
CA GLY A 392 15.22 6.14 -23.45
C GLY A 392 13.81 6.14 -24.01
N LYS A 393 12.80 6.44 -23.18
CA LYS A 393 11.40 6.49 -23.60
C LYS A 393 10.66 7.59 -22.86
N TYR A 394 10.21 8.60 -23.60
CA TYR A 394 9.42 9.75 -23.10
C TYR A 394 7.91 9.46 -23.21
N GLN A 395 7.50 8.26 -22.80
CA GLN A 395 6.12 7.78 -22.86
C GLN A 395 5.87 6.91 -21.64
N SER A 396 4.79 7.21 -20.92
CA SER A 396 4.57 6.61 -19.62
C SER A 396 4.06 5.19 -19.69
N ALA A 397 4.74 4.29 -19.00
CA ALA A 397 4.48 2.85 -19.02
C ALA A 397 4.77 2.21 -17.65
N ASN A 398 4.19 1.05 -17.41
CA ASN A 398 4.46 0.28 -16.20
C ASN A 398 5.95 -0.14 -16.16
N ALA A 399 6.54 -0.12 -14.97
CA ALA A 399 7.96 -0.39 -14.78
C ALA A 399 8.24 -1.53 -13.79
N PHE A 400 9.52 -1.89 -13.65
CA PHE A 400 10.05 -2.73 -12.59
C PHE A 400 11.45 -2.28 -12.15
N THR A 401 11.88 -2.74 -10.99
CA THR A 401 13.24 -2.63 -10.47
C THR A 401 13.81 -4.01 -10.20
N VAL A 402 15.10 -4.20 -10.43
CA VAL A 402 15.85 -5.43 -10.12
C VAL A 402 16.65 -5.25 -8.83
N SER A 403 16.86 -6.33 -8.07
CA SER A 403 17.65 -6.33 -6.83
C SER A 403 18.35 -7.68 -6.60
N LYS A 404 19.54 -7.67 -5.98
CA LYS A 404 20.28 -8.90 -5.65
C LYS A 404 19.50 -9.72 -4.62
N VAL A 405 19.41 -11.04 -4.84
CA VAL A 405 18.91 -11.97 -3.83
C VAL A 405 19.85 -11.91 -2.63
N THR A 406 19.36 -11.37 -1.50
CA THR A 406 20.13 -11.37 -0.26
C THR A 406 20.06 -12.74 0.39
N VAL A 407 21.19 -13.22 0.91
CA VAL A 407 21.28 -14.49 1.64
C VAL A 407 21.37 -14.20 3.14
N LYS A 408 20.59 -14.93 3.95
CA LYS A 408 20.74 -14.94 5.42
C LYS A 408 20.96 -16.36 5.93
N VAL A 409 21.99 -16.54 6.75
CA VAL A 409 22.16 -17.72 7.61
C VAL A 409 21.22 -17.56 8.81
N VAL A 410 20.60 -18.64 9.27
CA VAL A 410 19.61 -18.62 10.35
C VAL A 410 19.88 -19.73 11.38
N THR A 411 19.29 -19.62 12.57
CA THR A 411 19.22 -20.73 13.53
C THR A 411 17.99 -21.59 13.26
N CYS A 412 17.97 -22.82 13.74
CA CYS A 412 16.85 -23.75 13.54
C CYS A 412 15.55 -23.30 14.25
N GLU A 413 15.65 -22.52 15.33
CA GLU A 413 14.55 -21.82 16.01
C GLU A 413 14.00 -20.59 15.24
N THR A 414 14.73 -20.06 14.24
CA THR A 414 14.37 -18.80 13.58
C THR A 414 13.02 -18.91 12.86
N THR A 415 12.18 -17.88 13.00
CA THR A 415 10.82 -17.81 12.47
C THR A 415 10.66 -16.75 11.38
N VAL A 416 9.66 -16.90 10.50
CA VAL A 416 9.50 -15.99 9.34
C VAL A 416 9.15 -14.56 9.75
N ALA A 417 8.53 -14.39 10.92
CA ALA A 417 8.20 -13.08 11.49
C ALA A 417 9.41 -12.12 11.59
N GLN A 418 10.62 -12.66 11.74
CA GLN A 418 11.87 -11.90 11.91
C GLN A 418 12.60 -11.60 10.57
N LEU A 419 12.25 -12.30 9.48
CA LEU A 419 13.04 -12.30 8.25
C LEU A 419 12.31 -11.83 6.99
N CYS A 420 11.01 -12.13 6.87
CA CYS A 420 10.21 -11.66 5.75
C CYS A 420 9.41 -10.42 6.14
N PRO A 421 9.60 -9.28 5.45
CA PRO A 421 8.75 -8.10 5.64
C PRO A 421 7.33 -8.36 5.14
N TYR A 422 6.43 -8.74 6.05
CA TYR A 422 4.97 -8.88 5.82
C TYR A 422 4.25 -7.54 5.54
N GLN A 423 4.97 -6.55 5.02
CA GLN A 423 4.47 -5.23 4.62
C GLN A 423 3.92 -5.31 3.19
N ARG A 424 2.98 -4.42 2.84
CA ARG A 424 2.51 -4.23 1.45
C ARG A 424 3.10 -2.90 0.93
N PRO A 425 3.60 -2.83 -0.33
CA PRO A 425 3.78 -3.92 -1.29
C PRO A 425 4.80 -4.96 -0.80
N ALA A 426 4.56 -6.23 -1.11
CA ALA A 426 5.35 -7.35 -0.63
C ALA A 426 6.80 -7.25 -1.13
N LYS A 427 7.72 -6.95 -0.21
CA LYS A 427 9.17 -7.04 -0.43
C LYS A 427 9.60 -8.50 -0.32
N HIS A 428 10.57 -8.90 -1.11
CA HIS A 428 11.01 -10.29 -1.22
C HIS A 428 11.70 -10.76 0.07
N CYS A 429 11.46 -12.01 0.45
CA CYS A 429 12.23 -12.64 1.52
C CYS A 429 13.68 -12.87 1.06
N PRO A 430 14.67 -12.77 1.96
CA PRO A 430 16.02 -13.26 1.68
C PRO A 430 15.97 -14.77 1.36
N ARG A 431 16.90 -15.24 0.53
CA ARG A 431 17.21 -16.68 0.46
C ARG A 431 17.82 -17.08 1.80
N ILE A 432 17.37 -18.19 2.35
CA ILE A 432 17.77 -18.63 3.70
C ILE A 432 18.70 -19.83 3.58
N TYR A 433 19.80 -19.82 4.35
CA TYR A 433 20.61 -21.00 4.57
C TYR A 433 20.28 -21.61 5.93
N CYS A 434 19.69 -22.80 5.91
CA CYS A 434 19.36 -23.58 7.09
C CYS A 434 20.53 -24.51 7.46
N PRO A 435 20.97 -24.52 8.73
CA PRO A 435 21.98 -25.46 9.21
C PRO A 435 21.43 -26.89 9.30
N ARG A 436 22.33 -27.85 9.42
CA ARG A 436 22.01 -29.26 9.67
C ARG A 436 21.49 -29.50 11.09
N ASN A 437 20.78 -30.60 11.28
CA ASN A 437 20.33 -31.17 12.56
C ASN A 437 19.27 -30.36 13.34
N CYS A 438 18.44 -29.59 12.64
CA CYS A 438 17.29 -28.90 13.22
C CYS A 438 16.20 -29.83 13.82
N MET A 439 16.19 -31.13 13.52
CA MET A 439 15.26 -32.07 14.16
C MET A 439 15.66 -32.45 15.59
N GLN A 440 16.92 -32.25 15.97
CA GLN A 440 17.46 -32.63 17.27
C GLN A 440 17.28 -31.55 18.35
N GLU A 441 16.81 -30.35 17.98
CA GLU A 441 16.41 -29.31 18.93
C GLU A 441 15.08 -29.61 19.63
N ASN A 442 14.85 -28.95 20.77
CA ASN A 442 13.62 -29.06 21.55
C ASN A 442 12.38 -28.71 20.68
N PRO A 443 11.44 -29.65 20.45
CA PRO A 443 10.25 -29.41 19.63
C PRO A 443 9.32 -28.30 20.14
N GLN A 444 9.43 -27.90 21.42
CA GLN A 444 8.64 -26.81 22.01
C GLN A 444 9.16 -25.41 21.65
N ILE A 445 10.44 -25.29 21.29
CA ILE A 445 11.04 -24.02 20.83
C ILE A 445 10.79 -23.89 19.33
N SER A 446 11.35 -24.82 18.55
CA SER A 446 11.37 -24.77 17.09
C SER A 446 10.09 -25.35 16.45
N ARG A 447 8.90 -24.97 16.93
CA ARG A 447 7.59 -25.57 16.56
C ARG A 447 7.31 -25.53 15.05
N VAL A 448 6.43 -26.41 14.55
CA VAL A 448 5.98 -26.43 13.14
C VAL A 448 4.46 -26.52 13.11
N ILE A 449 3.78 -25.53 12.52
CA ILE A 449 2.32 -25.39 12.57
C ILE A 449 1.77 -25.32 11.14
N GLY A 450 0.95 -26.29 10.76
CA GLY A 450 0.39 -26.43 9.41
C GLY A 450 1.15 -27.38 8.47
N THR A 451 0.76 -27.36 7.20
CA THR A 451 1.29 -28.26 6.16
C THR A 451 1.15 -27.63 4.79
N GLY A 452 2.25 -27.58 4.01
CA GLY A 452 2.36 -26.89 2.71
C GLY A 452 2.27 -25.34 2.75
N ILE A 453 1.48 -24.81 3.68
CA ILE A 453 1.45 -23.42 4.16
C ILE A 453 1.53 -23.48 5.68
N TYR A 454 2.51 -22.77 6.24
CA TYR A 454 2.84 -22.79 7.67
C TYR A 454 2.50 -21.45 8.31
N SER A 455 2.13 -21.44 9.60
CA SER A 455 2.01 -20.18 10.35
C SER A 455 3.39 -19.58 10.57
N ASP A 456 3.46 -18.25 10.49
CA ASP A 456 4.61 -17.41 10.84
C ASP A 456 5.36 -17.75 12.13
N LYS A 457 4.69 -18.37 13.11
CA LYS A 457 5.28 -18.88 14.37
C LYS A 457 6.06 -20.19 14.22
N SER A 458 6.13 -20.75 13.02
CA SER A 458 6.87 -21.99 12.76
C SER A 458 8.36 -21.72 12.52
N SER A 459 9.20 -22.61 13.04
CA SER A 459 10.61 -22.76 12.63
C SER A 459 10.68 -22.91 11.11
N ILE A 460 11.48 -22.06 10.48
CA ILE A 460 11.68 -22.07 9.02
C ILE A 460 12.32 -23.40 8.60
N CYS A 461 13.40 -23.78 9.26
CA CYS A 461 14.20 -24.93 8.85
C CYS A 461 13.49 -26.26 9.14
N ARG A 462 12.75 -26.38 10.25
CA ARG A 462 11.93 -27.57 10.52
C ARG A 462 10.69 -27.61 9.62
N ALA A 463 10.10 -26.48 9.24
CA ALA A 463 9.05 -26.45 8.20
C ALA A 463 9.59 -26.86 6.81
N ALA A 464 10.83 -26.49 6.46
CA ALA A 464 11.47 -26.90 5.21
C ALA A 464 11.86 -28.39 5.18
N VAL A 465 12.32 -28.95 6.31
CA VAL A 465 12.50 -30.41 6.44
C VAL A 465 11.14 -31.12 6.35
N HIS A 466 10.12 -30.67 7.09
CA HIS A 466 8.77 -31.23 7.03
C HIS A 466 8.20 -31.24 5.60
N ALA A 467 8.36 -30.13 4.86
CA ALA A 467 7.96 -29.99 3.46
C ALA A 467 8.79 -30.84 2.46
N GLY A 468 9.84 -31.53 2.90
CA GLY A 468 10.73 -32.30 2.03
C GLY A 468 11.59 -31.43 1.10
N VAL A 469 11.80 -30.17 1.48
CA VAL A 469 12.53 -29.14 0.71
C VAL A 469 14.04 -29.14 1.01
N ILE A 470 14.46 -29.60 2.19
CA ILE A 470 15.85 -29.89 2.56
C ILE A 470 15.93 -31.14 3.42
N LYS A 471 17.10 -31.80 3.45
CA LYS A 471 17.36 -32.94 4.35
C LYS A 471 17.94 -32.43 5.66
N ASN A 472 17.45 -32.97 6.79
CA ASN A 472 17.92 -32.57 8.12
C ASN A 472 19.44 -32.76 8.31
N ALA A 473 20.02 -33.82 7.77
CA ALA A 473 21.45 -34.14 7.94
C ALA A 473 22.40 -33.18 7.19
N SER A 474 21.94 -32.54 6.11
CA SER A 474 22.72 -31.59 5.31
C SER A 474 22.46 -30.13 5.67
N GLY A 475 21.21 -29.80 6.05
CA GLY A 475 20.72 -28.42 5.91
C GLY A 475 20.59 -28.06 4.42
N GLY A 476 20.69 -26.78 4.09
CA GLY A 476 20.73 -26.29 2.70
C GLY A 476 20.14 -24.90 2.50
N TYR A 477 20.18 -24.43 1.25
CA TYR A 477 19.50 -23.20 0.84
C TYR A 477 18.02 -23.45 0.56
N ILE A 478 17.17 -22.52 0.99
CA ILE A 478 15.73 -22.52 0.74
C ILE A 478 15.24 -21.12 0.39
N ASP A 479 14.18 -21.05 -0.40
CA ASP A 479 13.45 -19.81 -0.65
C ASP A 479 12.12 -19.81 0.13
N VAL A 480 11.74 -18.63 0.64
CA VAL A 480 10.53 -18.45 1.45
C VAL A 480 9.64 -17.39 0.81
N MET A 481 8.32 -17.62 0.82
CA MET A 481 7.32 -16.66 0.38
C MET A 481 6.31 -16.42 1.50
N SER A 482 6.17 -15.18 1.95
CA SER A 482 5.04 -14.75 2.78
C SER A 482 3.72 -14.85 2.01
N VAL A 483 2.67 -15.39 2.63
CA VAL A 483 1.32 -15.50 2.06
C VAL A 483 0.26 -15.04 3.05
N ASP A 484 -0.93 -14.71 2.55
CA ASP A 484 -2.05 -14.33 3.41
C ASP A 484 -2.46 -15.48 4.34
N LYS A 485 -2.85 -15.12 5.57
CA LYS A 485 -3.12 -16.08 6.66
C LYS A 485 -4.28 -17.02 6.37
N ARG A 486 -4.18 -18.27 6.83
CA ARG A 486 -5.30 -19.21 6.81
C ARG A 486 -6.11 -19.16 8.11
N ARG A 487 -7.43 -19.34 8.00
CA ARG A 487 -8.34 -19.54 9.15
C ARG A 487 -8.07 -20.84 9.90
N GLN A 488 -7.49 -21.83 9.23
CA GLN A 488 -7.14 -23.12 9.79
C GLN A 488 -5.83 -23.64 9.19
N TYR A 489 -4.97 -24.18 10.04
CA TYR A 489 -3.76 -24.93 9.71
C TYR A 489 -3.99 -26.38 10.11
N ILE A 490 -3.66 -27.31 9.22
CA ILE A 490 -3.90 -28.75 9.37
C ILE A 490 -2.60 -29.44 9.77
N ALA A 491 -2.66 -30.30 10.78
CA ALA A 491 -1.55 -31.14 11.24
C ALA A 491 -1.23 -32.24 10.22
N SER A 492 0.05 -32.59 10.05
CA SER A 492 0.47 -33.76 9.29
C SER A 492 1.79 -34.33 9.80
N TYR A 493 2.03 -35.62 9.56
CA TYR A 493 3.35 -36.22 9.73
C TYR A 493 4.05 -36.31 8.37
N GLN A 494 5.15 -35.58 8.19
CA GLN A 494 5.95 -35.58 6.95
C GLN A 494 7.44 -35.49 7.29
N ASN A 495 8.26 -36.27 6.57
CA ASN A 495 9.73 -36.23 6.66
C ASN A 495 10.28 -36.31 8.11
N GLY A 496 9.65 -37.15 8.94
CA GLY A 496 10.04 -37.36 10.34
C GLY A 496 9.51 -36.33 11.34
N ILE A 497 8.79 -35.31 10.90
CA ILE A 497 8.24 -34.23 11.74
C ILE A 497 6.71 -34.34 11.79
N PHE A 498 6.14 -34.26 12.99
CA PHE A 498 4.70 -34.04 13.19
C PHE A 498 4.44 -32.54 13.33
N SER A 499 3.59 -31.96 12.48
CA SER A 499 3.17 -30.57 12.58
C SER A 499 1.86 -30.40 13.36
N GLU A 500 1.70 -29.24 13.98
CA GLU A 500 0.55 -28.90 14.80
C GLU A 500 -0.60 -28.29 13.98
N SER A 501 -1.84 -28.49 14.44
CA SER A 501 -3.03 -27.83 13.92
C SER A 501 -3.34 -26.55 14.69
N LEU A 502 -3.88 -25.54 14.01
CA LEU A 502 -4.21 -24.25 14.64
C LEU A 502 -5.45 -23.63 13.96
N GLN A 503 -6.45 -23.25 14.74
CA GLN A 503 -7.68 -22.61 14.27
C GLN A 503 -7.74 -21.14 14.67
N ASN A 504 -8.31 -20.30 13.79
CA ASN A 504 -8.56 -18.87 13.94
C ASN A 504 -7.45 -18.07 14.65
N PRO A 505 -6.16 -18.23 14.30
CA PRO A 505 -5.09 -17.61 15.07
C PRO A 505 -5.12 -16.08 14.99
N PRO A 506 -5.10 -15.37 16.14
CA PRO A 506 -5.05 -13.91 16.17
C PRO A 506 -3.68 -13.42 15.68
N GLY A 507 -3.69 -12.33 14.90
CA GLY A 507 -2.49 -11.66 14.36
C GLY A 507 -1.63 -12.44 13.35
N ALA A 508 -1.67 -13.77 13.36
CA ALA A 508 -0.74 -14.64 12.64
C ALA A 508 -0.74 -14.41 11.12
N LYS A 509 0.46 -14.31 10.54
CA LYS A 509 0.74 -14.38 9.12
C LYS A 509 1.07 -15.83 8.70
N ALA A 510 1.33 -16.06 7.41
CA ALA A 510 1.64 -17.39 6.88
C ALA A 510 2.80 -17.37 5.88
N PHE A 511 3.42 -18.52 5.65
CA PHE A 511 4.48 -18.67 4.65
C PHE A 511 4.45 -20.01 3.92
N ARG A 512 5.17 -20.05 2.79
CA ARG A 512 5.53 -21.25 2.03
C ARG A 512 7.05 -21.34 1.89
N VAL A 513 7.55 -22.57 1.80
CA VAL A 513 8.97 -22.91 1.59
C VAL A 513 9.12 -23.57 0.22
N PHE A 514 10.25 -23.29 -0.43
CA PHE A 514 10.57 -23.73 -1.79
C PHE A 514 12.03 -24.20 -1.87
N ALA A 515 12.28 -25.16 -2.75
CA ALA A 515 13.62 -25.67 -2.99
C ALA A 515 14.49 -24.67 -3.73
N VAL A 516 15.79 -24.70 -3.40
CA VAL A 516 16.87 -24.20 -4.25
C VAL A 516 17.56 -25.46 -4.77
N ILE A 517 17.71 -25.54 -6.09
CA ILE A 517 18.23 -26.70 -6.85
C ILE A 517 19.30 -26.16 -7.78
#